data_AF-K0CHJ2-F1
#
_entry.id   AF-K0CHJ2-F1
#
_cell.length_a   1.000
_cell.length_b   1.000
_cell.length_c   1.000
_cell.angle_alpha   90.00
_cell.angle_beta   90.00
_cell.angle_gamma   90.00
#
_symmetry.space_group_name_H-M   'P 1'
#
loop_
_entity.id
_entity.type
_entity.pdbx_description
1 polymer ?
#
loop_
_entity_poly.entity_id
_entity_poly.type
_entity_poly.pdbx_seq_one_letter_code
_entity_poly.pdbx_strand_id
1 'polypeptide(L)'
;MDMLTTNLISFVVGLVLGAGLLYWLLPARRQSSRVLRDRDDARQALNHYRDQVDHHFLRTAELVNELTNAYRAVHQQLSEGASELCSEAGRQRAAAKSLDAAGEQNMPVSQPLDYAPKAKGTLAEDFGLRANPDGPFEPVNVDDNAKPANFVEPPRDYADVDSESDDKKA
;
A
#
# COMPACT_ATOMS: atom_id res chain seq x y z
N MET A 1 -32.39 -59.99 40.66
CA MET A 1 -31.26 -59.63 39.79
C MET A 1 -30.03 -59.56 40.68
N ASP A 2 -29.00 -60.35 40.40
CA ASP A 2 -27.81 -60.42 41.25
C ASP A 2 -27.01 -59.12 41.16
N MET A 3 -26.51 -58.61 42.29
CA MET A 3 -25.78 -57.34 42.34
C MET A 3 -24.58 -57.30 41.36
N LEU A 4 -23.96 -58.44 41.08
CA LEU A 4 -22.88 -58.56 40.11
C LEU A 4 -23.32 -58.21 38.68
N THR A 5 -24.53 -58.63 38.29
CA THR A 5 -25.09 -58.37 36.95
C THR A 5 -25.39 -56.88 36.75
N THR A 6 -25.91 -56.21 37.78
CA THR A 6 -26.19 -54.77 37.74
C THR A 6 -24.92 -53.94 37.58
N ASN A 7 -23.84 -54.28 38.31
CA ASN A 7 -22.55 -53.60 38.20
C ASN A 7 -21.91 -53.79 36.82
N LEU A 8 -21.99 -55.00 36.25
CA LEU A 8 -21.46 -55.29 34.92
C LEU A 8 -22.19 -54.48 33.84
N ILE A 9 -23.52 -54.39 33.92
CA ILE A 9 -24.32 -53.61 32.97
C ILE A 9 -23.99 -52.12 33.08
N SER A 10 -23.90 -51.57 34.29
CA SER A 10 -23.53 -50.14 34.46
C SER A 10 -22.13 -49.83 33.92
N PHE A 11 -21.18 -50.75 34.06
CA PHE A 11 -19.82 -50.57 33.53
C PHE A 11 -19.82 -50.56 32.01
N VAL A 12 -20.53 -51.50 31.38
CA VAL A 12 -20.63 -51.57 29.92
C VAL A 12 -21.34 -50.34 29.36
N VAL A 13 -22.43 -49.90 29.99
CA VAL A 13 -23.15 -48.67 29.60
C VAL A 13 -22.26 -47.44 29.73
N GLY A 14 -21.51 -47.32 30.83
CA GLY A 14 -20.55 -46.23 31.04
C GLY A 14 -19.42 -46.23 30.02
N LEU A 15 -18.92 -47.40 29.63
CA LEU A 15 -17.86 -47.54 28.62
C LEU A 15 -18.36 -47.16 27.22
N VAL A 16 -19.57 -47.57 26.85
CA VAL A 16 -20.19 -47.21 25.56
C VAL A 16 -20.46 -45.71 25.50
N LEU A 17 -21.05 -45.13 26.55
CA LEU A 17 -21.30 -43.69 26.63
C LEU A 17 -20.00 -42.88 26.65
N GLY A 18 -19.00 -43.32 27.43
CA GLY A 18 -17.69 -42.69 27.50
C GLY A 18 -16.94 -42.73 26.16
N ALA A 19 -16.94 -43.88 25.49
CA ALA A 19 -16.33 -44.02 24.16
C ALA A 19 -17.07 -43.18 23.10
N GLY A 20 -18.41 -43.13 23.15
CA GLY A 20 -19.22 -42.30 22.26
C GLY A 20 -18.95 -40.81 22.43
N LEU A 21 -18.91 -40.32 23.67
CA LEU A 21 -18.57 -38.93 23.98
C LEU A 21 -17.14 -38.59 23.56
N LEU A 22 -16.19 -39.49 23.78
CA LEU A 22 -14.79 -39.29 23.41
C LEU A 22 -14.62 -39.25 21.89
N TYR A 23 -15.29 -40.14 21.15
CA TYR A 23 -15.27 -40.15 19.68
C TYR A 23 -15.88 -38.88 19.09
N TRP A 24 -16.93 -38.34 19.72
CA TRP A 24 -17.57 -37.10 19.29
C TRP A 24 -16.75 -35.85 19.64
N LEU A 25 -16.02 -35.84 20.75
CA LEU A 25 -15.20 -34.69 21.18
C LEU A 25 -13.80 -34.64 20.53
N LEU A 26 -13.22 -35.78 20.16
CA LEU A 26 -11.92 -35.85 19.47
C LEU A 26 -11.81 -35.03 18.17
N PRO A 27 -12.81 -34.98 17.26
CA PRO A 27 -12.72 -34.18 16.04
C PRO A 27 -12.62 -32.66 16.30
N ALA A 28 -13.16 -32.15 17.41
CA ALA A 28 -13.04 -30.73 17.77
C ALA A 28 -11.58 -30.30 18.02
N ARG A 29 -10.74 -31.19 18.56
CA ARG A 29 -9.29 -30.95 18.71
C ARG A 29 -8.55 -30.91 17.38
N ARG A 30 -9.02 -31.65 16.37
CA ARG A 30 -8.39 -31.65 15.03
C ARG A 30 -8.64 -30.33 14.30
N GLN A 31 -9.76 -29.67 14.52
CA GLN A 31 -10.05 -28.35 13.94
C GLN A 31 -9.09 -27.26 14.44
N SER A 32 -8.65 -27.33 15.71
CA SER A 32 -7.66 -26.39 16.26
C SER A 32 -6.35 -26.39 15.47
N SER A 33 -5.86 -27.56 15.04
CA SER A 33 -4.64 -27.65 14.22
C SER A 33 -4.76 -27.01 12.83
N ARG A 34 -5.97 -26.93 12.26
CA ARG A 34 -6.20 -26.25 10.98
C ARG A 34 -6.15 -24.74 11.14
N VAL A 35 -6.83 -24.21 12.16
CA VAL A 35 -6.81 -22.77 12.47
C VAL A 35 -5.39 -22.28 12.81
N LEU A 36 -4.60 -23.10 13.51
CA LEU A 36 -3.19 -22.81 13.78
C LEU A 36 -2.36 -22.75 12.49
N ARG A 37 -2.55 -23.71 11.58
CA ARG A 37 -1.90 -23.72 10.26
C ARG A 37 -2.28 -22.52 9.42
N ASP A 38 -3.56 -22.22 9.30
CA ASP A 38 -4.04 -21.07 8.52
C ASP A 38 -3.45 -19.76 9.04
N ARG A 39 -3.30 -19.62 10.37
CA ARG A 39 -2.64 -18.46 10.98
C ARG A 39 -1.16 -18.38 10.65
N ASP A 40 -0.45 -19.49 10.68
CA ASP A 40 0.97 -19.51 10.36
C ASP A 40 1.22 -19.26 8.86
N ASP A 41 0.40 -19.83 7.98
CA ASP A 41 0.44 -19.60 6.53
C ASP A 41 0.20 -18.11 6.20
N ALA A 42 -0.82 -17.50 6.81
CA ALA A 42 -1.11 -16.07 6.62
C ALA A 42 0.04 -15.17 7.10
N ARG A 43 0.64 -15.50 8.25
CA ARG A 43 1.83 -14.78 8.76
C ARG A 43 3.02 -14.94 7.84
N GLN A 44 3.24 -16.13 7.29
CA GLN A 44 4.32 -16.39 6.37
C GLN A 44 4.14 -15.59 5.07
N ALA A 45 2.92 -15.53 4.53
CA ALA A 45 2.60 -14.72 3.35
C ALA A 45 2.87 -13.22 3.59
N LEU A 46 2.48 -12.68 4.75
CA LEU A 46 2.76 -11.29 5.11
C LEU A 46 4.25 -11.00 5.22
N ASN A 47 5.00 -11.92 5.85
CA ASN A 47 6.46 -11.75 5.97
C ASN A 47 7.14 -11.80 4.59
N HIS A 48 6.69 -12.69 3.70
CA HIS A 48 7.22 -12.77 2.35
C HIS A 48 6.91 -11.49 1.53
N TYR A 49 5.70 -10.96 1.65
CA TYR A 49 5.34 -9.69 1.03
C TYR A 49 6.19 -8.52 1.54
N ARG A 50 6.41 -8.43 2.85
CA ARG A 50 7.28 -7.41 3.45
C ARG A 50 8.70 -7.48 2.91
N ASP A 51 9.27 -8.69 2.86
CA ASP A 51 10.61 -8.93 2.31
C ASP A 51 10.72 -8.52 0.84
N GLN A 52 9.69 -8.83 0.04
CA GLN A 52 9.63 -8.42 -1.36
C GLN A 52 9.58 -6.90 -1.55
N VAL A 53 8.82 -6.21 -0.69
CA VAL A 53 8.72 -4.74 -0.69
C VAL A 53 10.05 -4.11 -0.27
N ASP A 54 10.69 -4.62 0.78
CA ASP A 54 11.99 -4.14 1.24
C ASP A 54 13.05 -4.29 0.14
N HIS A 55 13.08 -5.44 -0.54
CA HIS A 55 13.97 -5.65 -1.69
C HIS A 55 13.68 -4.66 -2.84
N HIS A 56 12.41 -4.36 -3.13
CA HIS A 56 12.05 -3.39 -4.16
C HIS A 56 12.53 -1.97 -3.80
N PHE A 57 12.37 -1.55 -2.55
CA PHE A 57 12.83 -0.24 -2.10
C PHE A 57 14.36 -0.12 -2.07
N LEU A 58 15.07 -1.18 -1.67
CA LEU A 58 16.53 -1.23 -1.75
C LEU A 58 16.99 -1.07 -3.21
N ARG A 59 16.40 -1.85 -4.14
CA ARG A 59 16.72 -1.75 -5.55
C ARG A 59 16.39 -0.38 -6.14
N THR A 60 15.29 0.22 -5.71
CA THR A 60 14.88 1.55 -6.16
C THR A 60 15.85 2.62 -5.64
N ALA A 61 16.30 2.53 -4.39
CA ALA A 61 17.29 3.45 -3.83
C ALA A 61 18.62 3.38 -4.60
N GLU A 62 19.06 2.18 -4.99
CA GLU A 62 20.23 2.01 -5.86
C GLU A 62 20.06 2.71 -7.20
N LEU A 63 18.93 2.48 -7.88
CA LEU A 63 18.63 3.10 -9.18
C LEU A 63 18.51 4.62 -9.10
N VAL A 64 17.89 5.16 -8.05
CA VAL A 64 17.80 6.61 -7.82
C VAL A 64 19.19 7.22 -7.61
N ASN A 65 20.07 6.53 -6.90
CA ASN A 65 21.45 6.98 -6.73
C ASN A 65 22.22 6.94 -8.05
N GLU A 66 22.05 5.89 -8.86
CA GLU A 66 22.62 5.79 -10.21
C GLU A 66 22.12 6.94 -11.11
N LEU A 67 20.82 7.22 -11.08
CA LEU A 67 20.22 8.35 -11.80
C LEU A 67 20.79 9.69 -11.34
N THR A 68 20.98 9.88 -10.03
CA THR A 68 21.58 11.11 -9.48
C THR A 68 23.02 11.30 -10.00
N ASN A 69 23.80 10.22 -10.07
CA ASN A 69 25.15 10.26 -10.63
C ASN A 69 25.13 10.56 -12.13
N ALA A 70 24.22 9.93 -12.89
CA ALA A 70 24.05 10.20 -14.32
C ALA A 70 23.65 11.67 -14.57
N TYR A 71 22.73 12.22 -13.77
CA TYR A 71 22.34 13.63 -13.83
C TYR A 71 23.53 14.56 -13.59
N ARG A 72 24.35 14.28 -12.57
CA ARG A 72 25.57 15.07 -12.29
C ARG A 72 26.56 15.03 -13.45
N ALA A 73 26.77 13.85 -14.04
CA ALA A 73 27.67 13.69 -15.19
C ALA A 73 27.19 14.51 -16.40
N VAL A 74 25.89 14.45 -16.72
CA VAL A 74 25.31 15.26 -17.79
C VAL A 74 25.46 16.76 -17.51
N HIS A 75 25.21 17.19 -16.27
CA HIS A 75 25.37 18.58 -15.87
C HIS A 75 26.83 19.04 -15.99
N GLN A 76 27.78 18.19 -15.60
CA GLN A 76 29.21 18.49 -15.73
C GLN A 76 29.60 18.64 -17.21
N GLN A 77 29.15 17.74 -18.08
CA GLN A 77 29.42 17.83 -19.51
C GLN A 77 28.76 19.06 -20.16
N LEU A 78 27.58 19.48 -19.69
CA LEU A 78 26.96 20.73 -20.10
C LEU A 78 27.79 21.94 -19.66
N SER A 79 28.32 21.94 -18.44
CA SER A 79 29.17 23.02 -17.92
C SER A 79 30.51 23.11 -18.66
N GLU A 80 31.15 21.97 -18.93
CA GLU A 80 32.39 21.88 -19.71
C GLU A 80 32.16 22.32 -21.16
N GLY A 81 31.12 21.79 -21.82
CA GLY A 81 30.75 22.18 -23.18
C GLY A 81 30.34 23.65 -23.30
N ALA A 82 29.63 24.20 -22.31
CA ALA A 82 29.34 25.62 -22.25
C ALA A 82 30.62 26.45 -22.09
N SER A 83 31.61 25.98 -21.33
CA SER A 83 32.89 26.68 -21.14
C SER A 83 33.76 26.67 -22.40
N GLU A 84 33.72 25.57 -23.17
CA GLU A 84 34.49 25.42 -24.43
C GLU A 84 33.83 26.15 -25.60
N LEU A 85 32.50 26.08 -25.74
CA LEU A 85 31.78 26.66 -26.88
C LEU A 85 31.30 28.09 -26.66
N CYS A 86 31.25 28.61 -25.43
CA CYS A 86 30.84 30.00 -25.18
C CYS A 86 32.01 30.97 -25.25
N SER A 87 31.86 32.02 -26.08
CA SER A 87 32.60 33.28 -25.96
C SER A 87 32.55 33.84 -24.53
N GLU A 88 33.52 34.68 -24.12
CA GLU A 88 33.61 35.36 -22.82
C GLU A 88 32.25 35.86 -22.30
N ALA A 89 31.42 36.42 -23.21
CA ALA A 89 30.09 36.94 -22.91
C ALA A 89 29.02 35.85 -22.64
N GLY A 90 29.17 34.65 -23.20
CA GLY A 90 28.30 33.50 -22.94
C GLY A 90 28.63 32.83 -21.60
N ARG A 91 29.91 32.75 -21.22
CA ARG A 91 30.34 32.24 -19.90
C ARG A 91 29.78 33.08 -18.74
N GLN A 92 29.79 34.41 -18.85
CA GLN A 92 29.20 35.30 -17.83
C GLN A 92 27.68 35.11 -17.68
N ARG A 93 26.95 34.89 -18.77
CA ARG A 93 25.50 34.64 -18.73
C ARG A 93 25.13 33.25 -18.21
N ALA A 94 25.95 32.23 -18.49
CA ALA A 94 25.75 30.89 -17.96
C ALA A 94 26.07 30.81 -16.45
N ALA A 95 27.15 31.46 -16.00
CA ALA A 95 27.49 31.55 -14.58
C ALA A 95 26.40 32.26 -13.76
N ALA A 96 25.81 33.34 -14.29
CA ALA A 96 24.70 34.05 -13.66
C ALA A 96 23.39 33.23 -13.57
N LYS A 97 23.27 32.13 -14.31
CA LYS A 97 22.13 31.20 -14.28
C LYS A 97 22.43 29.87 -13.59
N SER A 98 23.64 29.66 -13.09
CA SER A 98 23.98 28.47 -12.31
C SER A 98 23.15 28.44 -11.02
N LEU A 99 22.68 27.25 -10.62
CA LEU A 99 21.85 27.08 -9.41
C LEU A 99 22.52 27.58 -8.13
N ASP A 100 23.85 27.71 -8.11
CA ASP A 100 24.62 28.25 -6.99
C ASP A 100 24.36 29.76 -6.78
N ALA A 101 24.08 30.51 -7.85
CA ALA A 101 23.69 31.91 -7.79
C ALA A 101 22.24 32.13 -7.31
N ALA A 102 21.44 31.06 -7.19
CA ALA A 102 20.09 31.13 -6.63
C ALA A 102 20.09 31.16 -5.08
N GLY A 103 21.26 30.97 -4.44
CA GLY A 103 21.40 30.94 -2.98
C GLY A 103 21.28 32.30 -2.27
N GLU A 104 21.32 33.43 -2.99
CA GLU A 104 21.22 34.77 -2.42
C GLU A 104 20.00 35.57 -2.91
N GLN A 105 18.96 34.90 -3.41
CA GLN A 105 17.68 35.56 -3.54
C GLN A 105 17.04 35.56 -2.15
N ASN A 106 17.08 36.72 -1.48
CA ASN A 106 16.31 37.04 -0.28
C ASN A 106 14.79 37.00 -0.60
N MET A 107 14.30 35.84 -1.04
CA MET A 107 12.88 35.58 -1.20
C MET A 107 12.31 35.39 0.20
N PRO A 108 11.26 36.13 0.58
CA PRO A 108 10.61 35.90 1.86
C PRO A 108 10.16 34.43 1.90
N VAL A 109 10.71 33.67 2.86
CA VAL A 109 10.33 32.28 3.11
C VAL A 109 8.86 32.29 3.49
N SER A 110 7.97 32.09 2.52
CA SER A 110 6.57 31.87 2.78
C SER A 110 6.39 30.46 3.33
N GLN A 111 5.48 30.32 4.28
CA GLN A 111 5.04 29.01 4.75
C GLN A 111 4.66 28.13 3.55
N PRO A 112 4.93 26.81 3.60
CA PRO A 112 4.58 25.89 2.53
C PRO A 112 3.14 26.13 2.07
N LEU A 113 2.98 26.38 0.78
CA LEU A 113 1.67 26.62 0.22
C LEU A 113 0.80 25.38 0.46
N ASP A 114 -0.34 25.54 1.12
CA ASP A 114 -1.32 24.46 1.25
C ASP A 114 -1.96 24.26 -0.13
N TYR A 115 -1.52 23.21 -0.82
CA TYR A 115 -2.03 22.84 -2.14
C TYR A 115 -3.45 22.25 -2.08
N ALA A 116 -4.05 22.18 -0.90
CA ALA A 116 -5.44 21.77 -0.76
C ALA A 116 -6.38 22.81 -1.44
N PRO A 117 -7.21 22.36 -2.39
CA PRO A 117 -8.22 23.22 -2.99
C PRO A 117 -9.25 23.63 -1.92
N LYS A 118 -9.39 24.93 -1.67
CA LYS A 118 -10.23 25.46 -0.58
C LYS A 118 -11.74 25.27 -0.77
N ALA A 119 -12.19 24.83 -1.95
CA ALA A 119 -13.60 24.79 -2.31
C ALA A 119 -14.19 23.38 -2.43
N LYS A 120 -13.39 22.40 -2.85
CA LYS A 120 -13.83 21.01 -3.06
C LYS A 120 -12.65 20.07 -2.80
N GLY A 121 -12.87 19.05 -1.98
CA GLY A 121 -11.84 18.05 -1.65
C GLY A 121 -11.39 17.27 -2.88
N THR A 122 -10.23 16.60 -2.76
CA THR A 122 -9.65 15.76 -3.82
C THR A 122 -10.52 14.57 -4.24
N LEU A 123 -11.60 14.30 -3.50
CA LEU A 123 -12.58 13.25 -3.77
C LEU A 123 -13.82 13.76 -4.52
N ALA A 124 -13.87 15.04 -4.90
CA ALA A 124 -14.97 15.55 -5.71
C ALA A 124 -14.88 14.98 -7.13
N GLU A 125 -16.00 14.50 -7.66
CA GLU A 125 -16.07 13.91 -9.01
C GLU A 125 -15.68 14.88 -10.13
N ASP A 126 -15.72 16.19 -9.87
CA ASP A 126 -15.28 17.24 -10.80
C ASP A 126 -13.84 17.73 -10.58
N PHE A 127 -13.07 17.07 -9.71
CA PHE A 127 -11.69 17.44 -9.43
C PHE A 127 -10.81 17.23 -10.67
N GLY A 128 -10.23 18.31 -11.20
CA GLY A 128 -9.40 18.27 -12.42
C GLY A 128 -10.19 18.29 -13.74
N LEU A 129 -11.52 18.29 -13.72
CA LEU A 129 -12.36 18.27 -14.93
C LEU A 129 -12.89 19.65 -15.35
N ARG A 130 -12.61 20.70 -14.56
CA ARG A 130 -13.05 22.06 -14.88
C ARG A 130 -12.18 22.63 -15.99
N ALA A 131 -12.79 22.97 -17.12
CA ALA A 131 -12.17 23.73 -18.20
C ALA A 131 -11.80 25.14 -17.71
N ASN A 132 -10.68 25.27 -17.02
CA ASN A 132 -10.06 26.57 -16.75
C ASN A 132 -9.18 26.92 -17.96
N PRO A 133 -9.45 28.01 -18.68
CA PRO A 133 -8.62 28.42 -19.81
C PRO A 133 -7.19 28.86 -19.42
N ASP A 134 -6.92 29.08 -18.13
CA ASP A 134 -5.65 29.58 -17.61
C ASP A 134 -4.83 28.53 -16.81
N GLY A 135 -5.15 27.25 -16.96
CA GLY A 135 -4.34 26.16 -16.41
C GLY A 135 -3.16 25.79 -17.32
N PRO A 136 -1.99 25.37 -16.80
CA PRO A 136 -0.85 24.97 -17.63
C PRO A 136 -1.06 23.66 -18.41
N PHE A 137 -2.19 22.98 -18.20
CA PHE A 137 -2.45 21.64 -18.70
C PHE A 137 -3.73 21.65 -19.54
N GLU A 138 -3.59 21.28 -20.82
CA GLU A 138 -4.74 20.94 -21.65
C GLU A 138 -5.34 19.61 -21.19
N PRO A 139 -6.67 19.49 -21.07
CA PRO A 139 -7.30 18.22 -20.74
C PRO A 139 -7.06 17.21 -21.88
N VAL A 140 -6.45 16.08 -21.53
CA VAL A 140 -6.38 14.91 -22.41
C VAL A 140 -7.82 14.41 -22.61
N ASN A 141 -8.31 14.41 -23.85
CA ASN A 141 -9.55 13.71 -24.21
C ASN A 141 -9.32 12.22 -23.97
N VAL A 142 -9.75 11.73 -22.83
CA VAL A 142 -9.85 10.29 -22.56
C VAL A 142 -11.26 9.91 -23.00
N ASP A 143 -11.38 9.10 -24.05
CA ASP A 143 -12.66 8.52 -24.45
C ASP A 143 -13.29 7.83 -23.23
N ASP A 144 -14.50 8.26 -22.84
CA ASP A 144 -15.24 7.82 -21.63
C ASP A 144 -15.49 6.29 -21.55
N ASN A 145 -15.12 5.53 -22.59
CA ASN A 145 -15.32 4.08 -22.70
C ASN A 145 -14.04 3.23 -22.63
N ALA A 146 -12.86 3.83 -22.42
CA ALA A 146 -11.63 3.06 -22.28
C ALA A 146 -11.49 2.50 -20.86
N LYS A 147 -12.10 1.34 -20.59
CA LYS A 147 -11.83 0.56 -19.37
C LYS A 147 -10.35 0.13 -19.38
N PRO A 148 -9.53 0.48 -18.38
CA PRO A 148 -8.14 0.03 -18.34
C PRO A 148 -8.10 -1.49 -18.25
N ALA A 149 -7.33 -2.13 -19.14
CA ALA A 149 -7.34 -3.57 -19.35
C ALA A 149 -6.93 -4.40 -18.11
N ASN A 150 -6.28 -3.79 -17.11
CA ASN A 150 -5.84 -4.45 -15.90
C ASN A 150 -6.08 -3.56 -14.67
N PHE A 151 -7.31 -3.57 -14.18
CA PHE A 151 -7.63 -3.11 -12.83
C PHE A 151 -7.50 -4.33 -11.89
N VAL A 152 -6.36 -4.47 -11.22
CA VAL A 152 -6.19 -5.48 -10.17
C VAL A 152 -6.75 -4.89 -8.89
N GLU A 153 -7.96 -5.29 -8.51
CA GLU A 153 -8.53 -4.90 -7.23
C GLU A 153 -7.70 -5.52 -6.09
N PRO A 154 -7.23 -4.71 -5.12
CA PRO A 154 -6.65 -5.26 -3.91
C PRO A 154 -7.71 -6.09 -3.17
N PRO A 155 -7.31 -7.17 -2.46
CA PRO A 155 -8.26 -8.00 -1.71
C PRO A 155 -9.11 -7.16 -0.76
N ARG A 156 -10.40 -7.03 -1.07
CA ARG A 156 -11.40 -6.37 -0.23
C ARG A 156 -11.83 -7.34 0.85
N ASP A 157 -11.14 -7.34 1.99
CA ASP A 157 -11.56 -8.17 3.14
C ASP A 157 -11.37 -7.47 4.50
N TYR A 158 -11.55 -6.15 4.54
CA TYR A 158 -11.61 -5.41 5.79
C TYR A 158 -12.86 -4.53 5.80
N ALA A 159 -13.95 -5.08 6.34
CA ALA A 159 -15.13 -4.42 6.91
C ALA A 159 -16.49 -4.89 6.35
N ASP A 160 -16.77 -6.19 6.38
CA ASP A 160 -18.13 -6.67 6.64
C ASP A 160 -18.23 -6.99 8.14
N VAL A 161 -18.42 -5.94 8.95
CA VAL A 161 -18.99 -6.11 10.29
C VAL A 161 -20.49 -5.96 10.08
N ASP A 162 -21.19 -7.09 10.07
CA ASP A 162 -22.65 -7.14 10.10
C ASP A 162 -23.15 -6.18 11.18
N SER A 163 -23.72 -5.06 10.76
CA SER A 163 -24.47 -4.19 11.64
C SER A 163 -25.81 -4.87 11.90
N GLU A 164 -25.80 -5.85 12.81
CA GLU A 164 -26.99 -6.49 13.34
C GLU A 164 -27.92 -5.39 13.87
N SER A 165 -29.07 -5.26 13.22
CA SER A 165 -30.14 -4.34 13.57
C SER A 165 -30.75 -4.73 14.92
N ASP A 166 -30.30 -4.08 15.99
CA ASP A 166 -30.96 -4.19 17.30
C ASP A 166 -32.17 -3.24 17.35
N ASP A 167 -33.28 -3.79 16.89
CA ASP A 167 -34.63 -3.29 17.07
C ASP A 167 -35.03 -3.45 18.55
N LYS A 168 -34.88 -2.40 19.36
CA LYS A 168 -35.48 -2.33 20.71
C LYS A 168 -36.18 -1.00 20.95
N LYS A 169 -37.43 -0.97 20.48
CA LYS A 169 -38.64 -0.74 21.27
C LYS A 169 -38.51 0.27 22.44
N ALA A 170 -39.04 1.48 22.20
CA ALA A 170 -39.71 2.31 23.21
C ALA A 170 -40.96 2.91 22.56
#